data_AF-A0A957NYS1-F1
#
_entry.id   AF-A0A957NYS1-F1
#
_cell.length_a   1.000
_cell.length_b   1.000
_cell.length_c   1.000
_cell.angle_alpha   90.00
_cell.angle_beta   90.00
_cell.angle_gamma   90.00
#
_symmetry.space_group_name_H-M   'P 1'
#
loop_
_entity.id
_entity.type
_entity.pdbx_description
1 polymer ?
#
loop_
_entity_poly.entity_id
_entity_poly.type
_entity_poly.pdbx_seq_one_letter_code
_entity_poly.pdbx_strand_id
1 'polypeptide(L)'
;MTTNITDIRSYNSTAWDRAVADGSEWTVPVAPEEVAAARRGEWRIILTPTRSVPRAWFPPLVGCDLLCLASGGGQQGPILAATGARVTVFDNSPQQLARDRQVADRDG
;
A
#
# COMPACT_ATOMS: atom_id res chain seq x y z
N MET A 1 29.72 20.55 -21.38
CA MET A 1 28.53 20.48 -20.51
C MET A 1 28.07 19.03 -20.50
N THR A 2 28.37 18.28 -19.44
CA THR A 2 27.79 16.95 -19.22
C THR A 2 26.42 17.16 -18.59
N THR A 3 25.36 16.82 -19.31
CA THR A 3 24.01 16.77 -18.75
C THR A 3 24.02 15.68 -17.69
N ASN A 4 23.94 16.07 -16.42
CA ASN A 4 23.72 15.12 -15.32
C ASN A 4 22.32 14.53 -15.52
N ILE A 5 22.24 13.36 -16.15
CA ILE A 5 21.00 12.59 -16.22
C ILE A 5 20.76 12.09 -14.80
N THR A 6 19.81 12.72 -14.10
CA THR A 6 19.35 12.24 -12.79
C THR A 6 18.81 10.82 -12.96
N ASP A 7 19.30 9.88 -12.15
CA ASP A 7 18.65 8.59 -12.02
C ASP A 7 17.27 8.78 -11.38
N ILE A 8 16.24 8.81 -12.24
CA ILE A 8 14.85 9.06 -11.87
C ILE A 8 14.35 8.01 -10.88
N ARG A 9 14.78 6.76 -11.00
CA ARG A 9 14.35 5.69 -10.10
C ARG A 9 14.85 5.95 -8.69
N SER A 10 16.14 6.25 -8.54
CA SER A 10 16.75 6.54 -7.24
C SER A 10 16.23 7.85 -6.64
N TYR A 11 16.01 8.87 -7.48
CA TYR A 11 15.38 10.12 -7.07
C TYR A 11 13.99 9.89 -6.48
N ASN A 12 13.13 9.14 -7.19
CA ASN A 12 11.77 8.83 -6.74
C ASN A 12 11.76 7.95 -5.49
N SER A 13 12.64 6.94 -5.40
CA SER A 13 12.78 6.12 -4.19
C SER A 13 13.10 6.99 -2.97
N THR A 14 14.07 7.90 -3.11
CA THR A 14 14.48 8.80 -2.02
C THR A 14 13.38 9.78 -1.64
N ALA A 15 12.64 10.30 -2.62
CA ALA A 15 11.52 11.20 -2.37
C ALA A 15 10.40 10.52 -1.56
N TRP A 16 10.06 9.27 -1.90
CA TRP A 16 9.08 8.50 -1.15
C TRP A 16 9.56 8.08 0.24
N ASP A 17 10.84 7.72 0.40
CA ASP A 17 11.41 7.45 1.72
C ASP A 17 11.31 8.68 2.64
N ARG A 18 11.53 9.89 2.10
CA ARG A 18 11.30 11.15 2.84
C ARG A 18 9.81 11.36 3.16
N ALA A 19 8.92 11.07 2.22
CA ALA A 19 7.48 11.15 2.47
C ALA A 19 7.03 10.24 3.63
N VAL A 20 7.66 9.06 3.78
CA VAL A 20 7.45 8.19 4.96
C VAL A 20 7.91 8.86 6.25
N ALA A 21 9.09 9.49 6.23
CA ALA A 21 9.64 10.19 7.40
C ALA A 21 8.79 11.41 7.80
N ASP A 22 8.26 12.13 6.82
CA ASP A 22 7.44 13.33 7.00
C ASP A 22 5.98 13.01 7.36
N GLY A 23 5.59 11.73 7.36
CA GLY A 23 4.23 11.30 7.71
C GLY A 23 3.19 11.65 6.63
N SER A 24 3.58 11.59 5.35
CA SER A 24 2.66 11.74 4.23
C SER A 24 1.46 10.79 4.37
N GLU A 25 0.26 11.28 4.10
CA GLU A 25 -1.00 10.51 4.19
C GLU A 25 -0.95 9.19 3.39
N TRP A 26 -0.17 9.16 2.30
CA TRP A 26 0.01 7.99 1.44
C TRP A 26 0.98 6.93 2.00
N THR A 27 1.56 7.19 3.17
CA THR A 27 2.60 6.35 3.79
C THR A 27 2.28 5.97 5.24
N VAL A 28 1.16 6.45 5.77
CA VAL A 28 0.70 6.11 7.12
C VAL A 28 0.00 4.75 7.05
N PRO A 29 0.47 3.74 7.81
CA PRO A 29 -0.17 2.42 7.81
C PRO A 29 -1.57 2.46 8.38
N VAL A 30 -2.45 1.58 7.89
CA VAL A 30 -3.77 1.38 8.48
C VAL A 30 -3.69 0.91 9.93
N ALA A 31 -4.71 1.20 10.70
CA ALA A 31 -4.82 0.78 12.09
C ALA A 31 -5.30 -0.69 12.21
N PRO A 32 -5.00 -1.40 13.33
CA PRO A 32 -5.43 -2.79 13.51
C PRO A 32 -6.94 -3.02 13.35
N GLU A 33 -7.75 -2.06 13.79
CA GLU A 33 -9.21 -2.10 13.68
C GLU A 33 -9.70 -2.08 12.24
N GLU A 34 -8.99 -1.40 11.32
CA GLU A 34 -9.33 -1.37 9.90
C GLU A 34 -9.03 -2.72 9.26
N VAL A 35 -7.92 -3.36 9.63
CA VAL A 35 -7.58 -4.73 9.19
C VAL A 35 -8.61 -5.73 9.75
N ALA A 36 -9.00 -5.60 11.02
CA ALA A 36 -10.03 -6.44 11.61
C ALA A 36 -11.41 -6.25 10.95
N ALA A 37 -11.76 -5.02 10.55
CA ALA A 37 -12.98 -4.74 9.78
C ALA A 37 -12.94 -5.39 8.39
N ALA A 38 -11.80 -5.31 7.71
CA ALA A 38 -11.64 -5.92 6.38
C ALA A 38 -11.88 -7.43 6.39
N ARG A 39 -11.47 -8.14 7.45
CA ARG A 39 -11.77 -9.57 7.66
C ARG A 39 -13.26 -9.89 7.76
N ARG A 40 -14.07 -8.94 8.24
CA ARG A 40 -15.54 -9.07 8.31
C ARG A 40 -16.23 -8.63 7.02
N GLY A 41 -15.46 -8.29 5.99
CA GLY A 41 -15.98 -7.75 4.72
C GLY A 41 -16.24 -6.25 4.74
N GLU A 42 -15.92 -5.56 5.84
CA GLU A 42 -16.05 -4.11 6.00
C GLU A 42 -14.75 -3.43 5.57
N TRP A 43 -14.60 -3.17 4.26
CA TRP A 43 -13.40 -2.52 3.75
C TRP A 43 -13.67 -1.59 2.57
N ARG A 44 -12.71 -0.69 2.34
CA ARG A 44 -12.65 0.22 1.20
C ARG A 44 -11.19 0.41 0.80
N ILE A 45 -10.98 0.73 -0.47
CA ILE A 45 -9.70 1.21 -0.99
C ILE A 45 -9.96 2.60 -1.54
N ILE A 46 -9.10 3.56 -1.22
CA ILE A 46 -9.22 4.94 -1.70
C ILE A 46 -8.67 5.04 -3.13
N LEU A 47 -9.41 5.70 -4.01
CA LEU A 47 -8.97 6.10 -5.35
C LEU A 47 -8.33 7.49 -5.34
N THR A 48 -8.86 8.35 -4.48
CA THR A 48 -8.38 9.71 -4.19
C THR A 48 -8.54 9.94 -2.67
N PRO A 49 -7.95 10.99 -2.07
CA PRO A 49 -8.07 11.24 -0.64
C PRO A 49 -9.51 11.24 -0.09
N THR A 50 -10.51 11.52 -0.94
CA THR A 50 -11.92 11.63 -0.53
C THR A 50 -12.87 10.65 -1.22
N ARG A 51 -12.39 9.81 -2.14
CA ARG A 51 -13.25 8.87 -2.89
C ARG A 51 -12.71 7.45 -2.81
N SER A 52 -13.59 6.52 -2.46
CA SER A 52 -13.29 5.09 -2.53
C SER A 52 -13.50 4.53 -3.94
N VAL A 53 -12.71 3.51 -4.29
CA VAL A 53 -12.94 2.68 -5.47
C VAL A 53 -14.31 1.99 -5.33
N PRO A 54 -15.19 2.06 -6.35
CA PRO A 54 -16.46 1.36 -6.31
C PRO A 54 -16.29 -0.14 -6.04
N ARG A 55 -17.06 -0.68 -5.10
CA ARG A 55 -16.90 -2.09 -4.67
C ARG A 55 -17.07 -3.08 -5.82
N ALA A 56 -17.94 -2.77 -6.77
CA ALA A 56 -18.23 -3.56 -7.96
C ALA A 56 -17.06 -3.66 -8.95
N TRP A 57 -16.01 -2.85 -8.81
CA TRP A 57 -14.81 -2.95 -9.65
C TRP A 57 -13.88 -4.08 -9.20
N PHE A 58 -14.03 -4.56 -7.97
CA PHE A 58 -13.23 -5.68 -7.47
C PHE A 58 -13.91 -7.00 -7.79
N PRO A 59 -13.15 -8.02 -8.25
CA PRO A 59 -13.66 -9.38 -8.30
C PRO A 59 -13.84 -9.94 -6.87
N PRO A 60 -14.41 -11.15 -6.71
CA PRO A 60 -14.24 -11.90 -5.48
C PRO A 60 -12.75 -12.01 -5.14
N LEU A 61 -12.35 -11.62 -3.93
CA LEU A 61 -10.92 -11.54 -3.55
C LEU A 61 -10.39 -12.75 -2.79
N VAL A 62 -11.27 -13.54 -2.17
CA VAL A 62 -10.88 -14.71 -1.37
C VAL A 62 -10.13 -15.70 -2.27
N GLY A 63 -8.88 -16.01 -1.92
CA GLY A 63 -8.02 -16.92 -2.66
C GLY A 63 -7.38 -16.35 -3.92
N CYS A 64 -7.62 -15.07 -4.28
CA CYS A 64 -6.99 -14.45 -5.44
C CYS A 64 -5.50 -14.16 -5.22
N ASP A 65 -4.69 -14.39 -6.24
CA ASP A 65 -3.35 -13.80 -6.35
C ASP A 65 -3.47 -12.34 -6.78
N LEU A 66 -3.11 -11.43 -5.88
CA LEU A 66 -3.26 -10.00 -6.08
C LEU A 66 -1.90 -9.31 -6.06
N LEU A 67 -1.60 -8.60 -7.14
CA LEU A 67 -0.40 -7.76 -7.26
C LEU A 67 -0.75 -6.29 -7.02
N CYS A 68 -0.16 -5.73 -5.98
CA CYS A 68 -0.20 -4.32 -5.62
C CYS A 68 1.04 -3.61 -6.19
N LEU A 69 0.89 -2.90 -7.32
CA LEU A 69 1.98 -2.14 -7.97
C LEU A 69 2.01 -0.69 -7.48
N ALA A 70 3.21 -0.21 -7.11
CA ALA A 70 3.42 1.16 -6.60
C ALA A 70 2.43 1.52 -5.49
N SER A 71 2.34 0.61 -4.51
CA SER A 71 1.25 0.50 -3.55
C SER A 71 1.77 0.34 -2.12
N GLY A 72 3.05 0.60 -1.89
CA GLY A 72 3.64 0.46 -0.57
C GLY A 72 3.12 1.52 0.41
N GLY A 73 3.36 1.29 1.69
CA GLY A 73 2.96 2.23 2.75
C GLY A 73 2.02 1.63 3.79
N GLY A 74 1.73 0.34 3.72
CA GLY A 74 0.97 -0.36 4.75
C GLY A 74 -0.52 -0.03 4.76
N GLN A 75 -1.10 0.31 3.60
CA GLN A 75 -2.51 0.70 3.48
C GLN A 75 -3.35 -0.35 2.74
N GLN A 76 -3.39 -0.27 1.41
CA GLN A 76 -4.25 -1.12 0.60
C GLN A 76 -3.81 -2.58 0.58
N GLY A 77 -2.50 -2.86 0.59
CA GLY A 77 -1.96 -4.22 0.64
C GLY A 77 -2.51 -5.03 1.82
N PRO A 78 -2.32 -4.57 3.08
CA PRO A 78 -2.85 -5.24 4.25
C PRO A 78 -4.37 -5.39 4.28
N ILE A 79 -5.11 -4.35 3.84
CA ILE A 79 -6.58 -4.41 3.77
C ILE A 79 -7.02 -5.50 2.78
N LEU A 80 -6.42 -5.56 1.59
CA LEU A 80 -6.75 -6.57 0.58
C LEU A 80 -6.35 -7.98 1.04
N ALA A 81 -5.22 -8.13 1.73
CA ALA A 81 -4.80 -9.41 2.31
C ALA A 81 -5.82 -9.91 3.35
N ALA A 82 -6.33 -9.02 4.21
CA ALA A 82 -7.34 -9.33 5.21
C ALA A 82 -8.68 -9.80 4.62
N THR A 83 -8.94 -9.54 3.33
CA THR A 83 -10.11 -10.09 2.62
C THR A 83 -9.96 -11.56 2.24
N GLY A 84 -8.78 -12.17 2.46
CA GLY A 84 -8.44 -13.53 2.07
C GLY A 84 -7.67 -13.64 0.74
N ALA A 85 -7.23 -12.52 0.16
CA ALA A 85 -6.37 -12.52 -1.02
C ALA A 85 -4.91 -12.83 -0.65
N ARG A 86 -4.18 -13.48 -1.57
CA ARG A 86 -2.73 -13.66 -1.51
C ARG A 86 -2.06 -12.45 -2.16
N VAL A 87 -1.63 -11.50 -1.33
CA VAL A 87 -1.15 -10.20 -1.81
C VAL A 87 0.37 -10.17 -1.95
N THR A 88 0.85 -9.67 -3.09
CA THR A 88 2.24 -9.25 -3.29
C THR A 88 2.27 -7.73 -3.48
N VAL A 89 3.04 -7.02 -2.67
CA VAL A 89 3.28 -5.58 -2.85
C VAL A 89 4.63 -5.37 -3.52
N PHE A 90 4.64 -4.61 -4.62
CA PHE A 90 5.84 -4.21 -5.33
C PHE A 90 5.91 -2.69 -5.37
N ASP A 91 6.90 -2.13 -4.69
CA ASP A 91 7.11 -0.69 -4.59
C ASP A 91 8.59 -0.33 -4.76
N ASN A 92 8.85 0.90 -5.19
CA ASN A 92 10.20 1.41 -5.38
C ASN A 92 10.81 1.96 -4.08
N SER A 93 10.01 2.32 -3.07
CA SER A 93 10.50 2.83 -1.78
C SER A 93 10.67 1.68 -0.76
N PRO A 94 11.92 1.45 -0.28
CA PRO A 94 12.15 0.50 0.81
C PRO A 94 11.41 0.87 2.10
N GLN A 95 11.26 2.17 2.39
CA GLN A 95 10.55 2.61 3.60
C GLN A 95 9.04 2.38 3.49
N GLN A 96 8.44 2.54 2.31
CA GLN A 96 7.05 2.17 2.09
C GLN A 96 6.85 0.66 2.26
N LEU A 97 7.71 -0.17 1.68
CA LEU A 97 7.66 -1.63 1.88
C LEU A 97 7.85 -2.04 3.34
N ALA A 98 8.67 -1.30 4.10
CA ALA A 98 8.83 -1.53 5.53
C ALA A 98 7.52 -1.28 6.30
N ARG A 99 6.68 -0.33 5.86
CA ARG A 99 5.33 -0.14 6.42
C ARG A 99 4.40 -1.31 6.12
N ASP A 100 4.43 -1.86 4.91
CA ASP A 100 3.66 -3.07 4.59
C ASP A 100 4.12 -4.25 5.44
N ARG A 101 5.44 -4.43 5.60
CA ARG A 101 6.03 -5.45 6.47
C ARG A 101 5.56 -5.27 7.92
N GLN A 102 5.60 -4.04 8.43
CA GLN A 102 5.15 -3.72 9.79
C GLN A 102 3.71 -4.17 10.03
N VAL A 103 2.78 -3.86 9.10
CA VAL A 103 1.37 -4.25 9.27
C VAL A 103 1.20 -5.76 9.10
N ALA A 104 1.90 -6.38 8.14
CA ALA A 104 1.86 -7.83 7.95
C ALA A 104 2.37 -8.59 9.19
N ASP A 105 3.44 -8.13 9.82
CA ASP A 105 3.96 -8.77 11.04
C ASP A 105 3.06 -8.49 12.26
N ARG A 106 2.38 -7.34 12.30
CA ARG A 106 1.46 -6.95 13.40
C ARG A 106 0.13 -7.69 13.33
N ASP A 107 -0.47 -7.75 12.15
CA ASP A 107 -1.86 -8.18 11.98
C ASP A 107 -2.04 -9.40 11.09
N GLY A 108 -0.98 -9.96 10.49
CA GLY A 108 -1.02 -11.06 9.52
C GLY A 108 -1.61 -12.37 10.03
#